data_AF-A0A0P1NU31-F1
#
_entry.id   AF-A0A0P1NU31-F1
#
_cell.length_a   1.000
_cell.length_b   1.000
_cell.length_c   1.000
_cell.angle_alpha   90.00
_cell.angle_beta   90.00
_cell.angle_gamma   90.00
#
_symmetry.space_group_name_H-M   'P 1'
#
loop_
_entity.id
_entity.type
_entity.pdbx_description
1 polymer ?
#
loop_
_entity_poly.entity_id
_entity_poly.type
_entity_poly.pdbx_seq_one_letter_code
_entity_poly.pdbx_strand_id
1 'polypeptide(L)'
;MVDVCLILEGTYPYVIGGVSKWVHELVKNLNHLKFSILHLYADERKEIKFEIPMNVDSIVEIDVRNGLGFKFDFKDVISFIPNARIYHSLSTGFAGLLGLQIKQRKNKPFILTEHGIYWKELEFGVNEVECGFKIFKDEKIKNELCSARREYLKIFKDIAMRCYLEADLVTTVCRYNLEQQLSLIPSELIDDLRRKFRVIENFVDEKFLDGLSRVKDVKNVVFIGRVVPIKDVKTFIRAIPLILEEIGDVKFYVVGDLRQDFDYAMECFKLAESLGINERVIFTGEANSVDYLKIADVLVLPSVSEAQPFVVLEAMALGVPVVASSVGGVPELVNEAGNECGLLFEVGDYRMLAQNVIRILRDENLEKILSRNGIKKAKRFTLEKFVKSYREIYESFLNE
;
A
#
# COMPACT_ATOMS: atom_id res chain seq x y z
N MET A 1 -23.70 19.74 5.29
CA MET A 1 -23.29 18.60 6.14
C MET A 1 -23.22 17.39 5.22
N VAL A 2 -22.08 16.71 5.18
CA VAL A 2 -21.88 15.51 4.35
C VAL A 2 -22.06 14.24 5.18
N ASP A 3 -22.18 13.09 4.52
CA ASP A 3 -22.31 11.81 5.21
C ASP A 3 -20.96 11.37 5.77
N VAL A 4 -19.90 11.40 4.95
CA VAL A 4 -18.56 10.95 5.33
C VAL A 4 -17.51 12.02 5.00
N CYS A 5 -16.66 12.35 5.97
CA CYS A 5 -15.42 13.09 5.73
C CYS A 5 -14.23 12.12 5.77
N LEU A 6 -13.60 11.91 4.61
CA LEU A 6 -12.37 11.15 4.52
C LEU A 6 -11.19 12.01 4.96
N ILE A 7 -10.35 11.48 5.84
CA ILE A 7 -9.14 12.14 6.35
C ILE A 7 -7.95 11.38 5.76
N LEU A 8 -7.29 12.02 4.80
CA LEU A 8 -6.31 11.40 3.92
C LEU A 8 -4.96 12.08 4.09
N GLU A 9 -3.89 11.31 4.10
CA GLU A 9 -2.53 11.83 4.16
C GLU A 9 -1.77 11.38 2.92
N GLY A 10 -1.18 12.32 2.17
CA GLY A 10 -0.27 12.09 1.04
C GLY A 10 -0.75 11.12 -0.06
N THR A 11 -2.06 10.91 -0.19
CA THR A 11 -2.68 9.96 -1.14
C THR A 11 -3.67 10.65 -2.08
N TYR A 12 -4.95 10.28 -2.05
CA TYR A 12 -5.97 10.76 -2.96
C TYR A 12 -6.32 12.24 -2.69
N PRO A 13 -6.59 13.05 -3.73
CA PRO A 13 -6.59 12.71 -5.16
C PRO A 13 -5.28 13.05 -5.90
N TYR A 14 -4.17 13.24 -5.19
CA TYR A 14 -2.94 13.82 -5.75
C TYR A 14 -1.86 12.80 -6.13
N VAL A 15 -1.84 11.64 -5.48
CA VAL A 15 -0.83 10.60 -5.69
C VAL A 15 -1.47 9.37 -6.33
N ILE A 16 -0.89 8.87 -7.41
CA ILE A 16 -1.32 7.60 -8.02
C ILE A 16 -0.74 6.45 -7.18
N GLY A 17 -1.60 5.53 -6.76
CA GLY A 17 -1.22 4.39 -5.95
C GLY A 17 -2.43 3.57 -5.49
N GLY A 18 -2.15 2.43 -4.85
CA GLY A 18 -3.17 1.49 -4.40
C GLY A 18 -4.20 2.12 -3.45
N VAL A 19 -3.74 2.89 -2.44
CA VAL A 19 -4.62 3.58 -1.49
C VAL A 19 -5.48 4.63 -2.20
N SER A 20 -4.92 5.38 -3.16
CA SER A 20 -5.73 6.37 -3.89
C SER A 20 -6.77 5.73 -4.81
N LYS A 21 -6.43 4.61 -5.46
CA LYS A 21 -7.37 3.78 -6.24
C LYS A 21 -8.48 3.25 -5.33
N TRP A 22 -8.13 2.78 -4.15
CA TRP A 22 -9.07 2.32 -3.13
C TRP A 22 -10.06 3.43 -2.72
N VAL A 23 -9.58 4.64 -2.47
CA VAL A 23 -10.44 5.80 -2.13
C VAL A 23 -11.34 6.17 -3.29
N HIS A 24 -10.77 6.25 -4.50
CA HIS A 24 -11.53 6.61 -5.69
C HIS A 24 -12.70 5.65 -5.92
N GLU A 25 -12.42 4.34 -5.90
CA GLU A 25 -13.45 3.32 -6.11
C GLU A 25 -14.48 3.29 -4.97
N LEU A 26 -14.06 3.51 -3.72
CA LEU A 26 -15.00 3.64 -2.60
C LEU A 26 -16.00 4.79 -2.82
N VAL A 27 -15.49 6.00 -3.09
CA VAL A 27 -16.31 7.21 -3.22
C VAL A 27 -17.21 7.14 -4.45
N LYS A 28 -16.65 6.67 -5.58
CA LYS A 28 -17.36 6.53 -6.85
C LYS A 28 -18.51 5.52 -6.78
N ASN A 29 -18.31 4.38 -6.13
CA ASN A 29 -19.32 3.31 -6.06
C ASN A 29 -20.34 3.50 -4.92
N LEU A 30 -20.07 4.41 -3.97
CA LEU A 30 -21.03 4.84 -2.95
C LEU A 30 -21.66 6.20 -3.30
N ASN A 31 -22.12 6.33 -4.55
CA ASN A 31 -22.64 7.59 -5.12
C ASN A 31 -23.90 8.16 -4.44
N HIS A 32 -24.59 7.36 -3.62
CA HIS A 32 -25.73 7.78 -2.80
C HIS A 32 -25.30 8.51 -1.52
N LEU A 33 -24.04 8.40 -1.12
CA LEU A 33 -23.47 9.13 0.03
C LEU A 33 -22.72 10.37 -0.46
N LYS A 34 -22.84 11.47 0.29
CA LYS A 34 -22.03 12.68 0.09
C LYS A 34 -20.73 12.59 0.87
N PHE A 35 -19.63 12.89 0.20
CA PHE A 35 -18.29 12.89 0.76
C PHE A 35 -17.71 14.30 0.84
N SER A 36 -16.86 14.51 1.84
CA SER A 36 -15.83 15.55 1.79
C SER A 36 -14.47 14.91 2.00
N ILE A 37 -13.43 15.55 1.46
CA ILE A 37 -12.06 15.06 1.57
C ILE A 37 -11.25 16.09 2.34
N LEU A 38 -10.58 15.62 3.37
CA LEU A 38 -9.61 16.38 4.14
C LEU A 38 -8.22 15.83 3.86
N HIS A 39 -7.44 16.55 3.07
CA HIS A 39 -6.11 16.12 2.64
C HIS A 39 -5.01 16.79 3.48
N LEU A 40 -4.23 15.99 4.19
CA LEU A 40 -3.08 16.42 4.96
C LEU A 40 -1.81 16.32 4.12
N TYR A 41 -1.03 17.40 4.09
CA TYR A 41 0.21 17.49 3.30
C TYR A 41 1.35 18.16 4.08
N ALA A 42 2.59 17.85 3.70
CA ALA A 42 3.82 18.44 4.26
C ALA A 42 4.81 18.93 3.18
N ASP A 43 4.46 18.74 1.91
CA ASP A 43 5.21 19.16 0.74
C ASP A 43 4.45 20.26 -0.05
N GLU A 44 4.85 20.53 -1.29
CA GLU A 44 4.17 21.51 -2.12
C GLU A 44 2.84 20.97 -2.64
N ARG A 45 1.90 21.88 -2.94
CA ARG A 45 0.60 21.50 -3.51
C ARG A 45 0.80 20.75 -4.83
N LYS A 46 0.11 19.62 -4.96
CA LYS A 46 0.16 18.75 -6.14
C LYS A 46 -1.08 18.98 -6.99
N GLU A 47 -0.96 18.64 -8.27
CA GLU A 47 -2.11 18.62 -9.18
C GLU A 47 -2.97 17.38 -8.91
N ILE A 48 -4.29 17.54 -9.06
CA ILE A 48 -5.25 16.45 -8.94
C ILE A 48 -5.00 15.45 -10.08
N LYS A 49 -4.79 14.17 -9.74
CA LYS A 49 -4.53 13.08 -10.70
C LYS A 49 -5.73 12.17 -10.95
N PHE A 50 -6.85 12.41 -10.28
CA PHE A 50 -8.08 11.61 -10.39
C PHE A 50 -9.26 12.49 -10.78
N GLU A 51 -10.19 11.95 -11.57
CA GLU A 51 -11.51 12.57 -11.75
C GLU A 51 -12.24 12.57 -10.41
N ILE A 52 -12.70 13.74 -9.96
CA ILE A 52 -13.41 13.87 -8.68
C ILE A 52 -14.89 13.54 -8.89
N PRO A 53 -15.45 12.48 -8.24
CA PRO A 53 -16.86 12.14 -8.38
C PRO A 53 -17.79 13.26 -7.92
N MET A 54 -18.95 13.40 -8.57
CA MET A 54 -19.95 14.45 -8.28
C MET A 54 -20.48 14.43 -6.83
N ASN A 55 -20.40 13.29 -6.14
CA ASN A 55 -20.80 13.16 -4.75
C ASN A 55 -19.72 13.62 -3.75
N VAL A 56 -18.59 14.16 -4.22
CA VAL A 56 -17.60 14.88 -3.40
C VAL A 56 -17.95 16.36 -3.37
N ASP A 57 -18.38 16.82 -2.19
CA ASP A 57 -18.82 18.20 -1.95
C ASP A 57 -17.64 19.19 -1.89
N SER A 58 -16.52 18.78 -1.28
CA SER A 58 -15.35 19.65 -1.09
C SER A 58 -14.08 18.86 -0.87
N ILE A 59 -12.95 19.42 -1.29
CA ILE A 59 -11.60 19.00 -0.91
C ILE A 59 -10.97 20.14 -0.10
N VAL A 60 -10.63 19.87 1.16
CA VAL A 60 -9.98 20.81 2.07
C VAL A 60 -8.57 20.31 2.35
N GLU A 61 -7.58 21.19 2.21
CA GLU A 61 -6.18 20.85 2.42
C GLU A 61 -5.68 21.44 3.73
N ILE A 62 -4.95 20.64 4.52
CA ILE A 62 -4.34 21.05 5.79
C ILE A 62 -2.83 20.81 5.74
N ASP A 63 -2.07 21.87 5.94
CA ASP A 63 -0.62 21.76 6.18
C ASP A 63 -0.37 21.22 7.59
N VAL A 64 0.37 20.13 7.70
CA VAL A 64 0.74 19.53 8.99
C VAL A 64 2.02 20.09 9.58
N ARG A 65 2.63 21.11 8.96
CA ARG A 65 3.83 21.78 9.47
C ARG A 65 3.46 22.95 10.38
N ASN A 66 4.31 23.25 11.35
CA ASN A 66 4.15 24.39 12.26
C ASN A 66 5.35 25.37 12.24
N GLY A 67 6.20 25.29 11.21
CA GLY A 67 7.42 26.10 11.08
C GLY A 67 8.63 25.61 11.89
N LEU A 68 8.43 24.73 12.89
CA LEU A 68 9.49 24.11 13.71
C LEU A 68 9.54 22.58 13.58
N GLY A 69 8.68 22.00 12.75
CA GLY A 69 8.50 20.56 12.60
C GLY A 69 7.05 20.25 12.22
N PHE A 70 6.48 19.25 12.88
CA PHE A 70 5.11 18.80 12.63
C PHE A 70 4.14 19.22 13.73
N LYS A 71 2.89 19.41 13.33
CA LYS A 71 1.76 19.78 14.16
C LYS A 71 1.10 18.51 14.69
N PHE A 72 1.11 18.35 16.02
CA PHE A 72 0.43 17.26 16.73
C PHE A 72 -0.87 17.71 17.43
N ASP A 73 -1.23 18.98 17.30
CA ASP A 73 -2.46 19.56 17.83
C ASP A 73 -3.16 20.34 16.71
N PHE A 74 -4.36 19.88 16.30
CA PHE A 74 -5.16 20.44 15.22
C PHE A 74 -6.37 21.24 15.72
N LYS A 75 -6.39 21.65 16.98
CA LYS A 75 -7.52 22.37 17.59
C LYS A 75 -7.92 23.65 16.87
N ASP A 76 -6.95 24.34 16.28
CA ASP A 76 -7.09 25.56 15.49
C ASP A 76 -7.74 25.33 14.11
N VAL A 77 -7.63 24.12 13.54
CA VAL A 77 -8.22 23.81 12.23
C VAL A 77 -9.57 23.09 12.32
N ILE A 78 -9.86 22.40 13.43
CA ILE A 78 -11.08 21.59 13.61
C ILE A 78 -12.38 22.37 13.38
N SER A 79 -12.41 23.67 13.70
CA SER A 79 -13.56 24.54 13.45
C SER A 79 -13.84 24.78 11.97
N PHE A 80 -12.83 24.66 11.10
CA PHE A 80 -12.93 24.89 9.65
C PHE A 80 -13.13 23.59 8.86
N ILE A 81 -12.98 22.42 9.51
CA ILE A 81 -13.19 21.12 8.87
C ILE A 81 -14.68 20.92 8.58
N PRO A 82 -15.06 20.45 7.37
CA PRO A 82 -16.44 20.18 7.00
C PRO A 82 -17.19 19.37 8.06
N ASN A 83 -18.44 19.75 8.33
CA ASN A 83 -19.27 18.98 9.25
C ASN A 83 -19.75 17.70 8.55
N ALA A 84 -19.33 16.55 9.07
CA ALA A 84 -19.72 15.24 8.61
C ALA A 84 -20.39 14.41 9.70
N ARG A 85 -21.21 13.45 9.28
CA ARG A 85 -21.83 12.47 10.19
C ARG A 85 -20.81 11.43 10.64
N ILE A 86 -19.89 11.04 9.75
CA ILE A 86 -18.79 10.11 10.01
C ILE A 86 -17.47 10.76 9.60
N TYR A 87 -16.41 10.56 10.38
CA TYR A 87 -15.03 10.88 9.98
C TYR A 87 -14.25 9.58 9.83
N HIS A 88 -13.53 9.43 8.72
CA HIS A 88 -12.84 8.18 8.40
C HIS A 88 -11.39 8.46 7.98
N SER A 89 -10.43 8.02 8.79
CA SER A 89 -8.99 8.10 8.50
C SER A 89 -8.46 6.83 7.85
N LEU A 90 -7.49 6.96 6.93
CA LEU A 90 -6.80 5.82 6.29
C LEU A 90 -5.40 5.51 6.85
N SER A 91 -5.03 6.14 7.96
CA SER A 91 -3.82 5.79 8.71
C SER A 91 -3.89 6.24 10.17
N THR A 92 -2.99 5.70 10.99
CA THR A 92 -2.73 6.17 12.36
C THR A 92 -1.71 7.30 12.44
N GLY A 93 -1.28 7.85 11.30
CA GLY A 93 -0.39 9.01 11.22
C GLY A 93 -1.09 10.32 11.64
N PHE A 94 -0.81 11.41 10.93
CA PHE A 94 -1.47 12.70 11.21
C PHE A 94 -2.96 12.64 10.90
N ALA A 95 -3.37 11.87 9.89
CA ALA A 95 -4.79 11.64 9.59
C ALA A 95 -5.53 10.99 10.78
N GLY A 96 -4.95 9.95 11.40
CA GLY A 96 -5.53 9.27 12.56
C GLY A 96 -5.59 10.17 13.78
N LEU A 97 -4.51 10.91 14.05
CA LEU A 97 -4.47 11.90 15.13
C LEU A 97 -5.55 12.98 14.96
N LEU A 98 -5.75 13.47 13.73
CA LEU A 98 -6.79 14.45 13.46
C LEU A 98 -8.19 13.84 13.63
N GLY A 99 -8.43 12.63 13.13
CA GLY A 99 -9.68 11.90 13.33
C GLY A 99 -10.03 11.72 14.81
N LEU A 100 -9.04 11.34 15.62
CA LEU A 100 -9.15 11.24 17.08
C LEU A 100 -9.56 12.57 17.73
N GLN A 101 -8.86 13.66 17.40
CA GLN A 101 -9.14 14.98 17.96
C GLN A 101 -10.50 15.53 17.51
N ILE A 102 -10.93 15.21 16.28
CA ILE A 102 -12.28 15.52 15.81
C ILE A 102 -13.32 14.76 16.63
N LYS A 103 -13.15 13.46 16.86
CA LYS A 103 -14.06 12.67 17.69
C LYS A 103 -14.21 13.28 19.07
N GLN A 104 -13.10 13.58 19.74
CA GLN A 104 -13.10 14.15 21.09
C GLN A 104 -13.79 15.53 21.16
N ARG A 105 -13.75 16.31 20.09
CA ARG A 105 -14.34 17.66 20.06
C ARG A 105 -15.75 17.75 19.52
N LYS A 106 -16.06 17.00 18.46
CA LYS A 106 -17.35 17.05 17.77
C LYS A 106 -18.29 15.93 18.21
N ASN A 107 -17.80 14.95 18.98
CA ASN A 107 -18.53 13.75 19.41
C ASN A 107 -19.23 13.05 18.22
N LYS A 108 -18.44 12.74 17.20
CA LYS A 108 -18.88 12.09 15.96
C LYS A 108 -18.18 10.74 15.76
N PRO A 109 -18.85 9.77 15.12
CA PRO A 109 -18.24 8.50 14.75
C PRO A 109 -16.89 8.68 14.04
N PHE A 110 -15.89 7.95 14.51
CA PHE A 110 -14.56 7.86 13.94
C PHE A 110 -14.26 6.44 13.51
N ILE A 111 -14.05 6.28 12.21
CA ILE A 111 -13.63 5.04 11.57
C ILE A 111 -12.16 5.17 11.19
N LEU A 112 -11.41 4.08 11.35
CA LEU A 112 -10.03 3.98 10.95
C LEU A 112 -9.87 2.78 10.01
N THR A 113 -9.25 2.99 8.85
CA THR A 113 -8.73 1.91 8.00
C THR A 113 -7.22 2.05 7.94
N GLU A 114 -6.47 0.96 8.06
CA GLU A 114 -5.03 0.96 7.77
C GLU A 114 -4.69 0.01 6.64
N HIS A 115 -4.02 0.55 5.61
CA HIS A 115 -3.44 -0.22 4.53
C HIS A 115 -2.06 -0.73 4.93
N GLY A 116 -1.16 0.19 5.30
CA GLY A 116 0.10 -0.09 5.97
C GLY A 116 0.02 0.30 7.45
N ILE A 117 0.77 -0.39 8.30
CA ILE A 117 0.86 -0.07 9.73
C ILE A 117 1.90 1.02 9.92
N TYR A 118 1.45 2.26 10.10
CA TYR A 118 2.28 3.47 10.07
C TYR A 118 3.51 3.39 11.01
N TRP A 119 3.30 3.00 12.27
CA TRP A 119 4.38 2.89 13.25
C TRP A 119 5.33 1.72 12.95
N LYS A 120 4.87 0.68 12.26
CA LYS A 120 5.67 -0.50 11.93
C LYS A 120 6.62 -0.20 10.78
N GLU A 121 6.18 0.56 9.78
CA GLU A 121 7.05 1.07 8.71
C GLU A 121 8.18 1.96 9.26
N LEU A 122 7.85 2.79 10.25
CA LEU A 122 8.83 3.56 11.01
C LEU A 122 9.86 2.70 11.76
N GLU A 123 9.41 1.58 12.34
CA GLU A 123 10.28 0.60 13.00
C GLU A 123 11.26 -0.03 11.99
N PHE A 124 10.81 -0.31 10.76
CA PHE A 124 11.62 -0.99 9.74
C PHE A 124 12.73 -0.17 9.11
N GLY A 125 12.69 1.16 9.16
CA GLY A 125 13.73 1.93 8.48
C GLY A 125 13.25 3.15 7.77
N VAL A 126 11.95 3.19 7.51
CA VAL A 126 11.51 3.80 6.28
C VAL A 126 11.40 5.31 6.47
N ASN A 127 12.06 6.04 5.57
CA ASN A 127 12.04 7.51 5.55
C ASN A 127 10.74 8.06 4.93
N GLU A 128 10.03 7.26 4.14
CA GLU A 128 8.72 7.56 3.55
C GLU A 128 7.74 6.41 3.81
N VAL A 129 6.65 6.67 4.53
CA VAL A 129 5.61 5.66 4.80
C VAL A 129 4.68 5.44 3.59
N GLU A 130 3.86 4.39 3.61
CA GLU A 130 3.01 4.01 2.47
C GLU A 130 2.10 5.16 2.01
N CYS A 131 1.65 6.00 2.95
CA CYS A 131 0.85 7.20 2.69
C CYS A 131 1.65 8.40 2.15
N GLY A 132 2.93 8.23 1.78
CA GLY A 132 3.74 9.24 1.08
C GLY A 132 4.38 10.28 1.99
N PHE A 133 4.30 10.12 3.31
CA PHE A 133 4.84 11.08 4.26
C PHE A 133 6.33 10.82 4.56
N LYS A 134 7.18 11.84 4.38
CA LYS A 134 8.62 11.78 4.61
C LYS A 134 9.00 12.24 6.01
N ILE A 135 9.43 11.32 6.87
CA ILE A 135 9.67 11.59 8.30
C ILE A 135 11.08 12.15 8.54
N PHE A 136 12.04 11.87 7.64
CA PHE A 136 13.41 12.38 7.70
C PHE A 136 13.88 12.83 6.32
N LYS A 137 14.19 14.12 6.14
CA LYS A 137 14.64 14.69 4.86
C LYS A 137 16.17 14.73 4.69
N ASP A 138 16.95 14.58 5.75
CA ASP A 138 18.39 14.84 5.71
C ASP A 138 19.20 13.68 6.32
N GLU A 139 19.83 12.87 5.47
CA GLU A 139 20.61 11.68 5.86
C GLU A 139 22.00 11.99 6.43
N LYS A 140 22.41 13.28 6.42
CA LYS A 140 23.80 13.69 6.70
C LYS A 140 24.25 13.55 8.15
N ILE A 141 23.36 13.21 9.09
CA ILE A 141 23.71 13.07 10.53
C ILE A 141 23.15 11.76 11.12
N LYS A 142 23.69 10.61 10.67
CA LYS A 142 23.24 9.26 11.06
C LYS A 142 23.03 9.04 12.58
N ASN A 143 23.82 9.69 13.44
CA ASN A 143 23.74 9.48 14.89
C ASN A 143 22.62 10.28 15.58
N GLU A 144 22.31 11.50 15.12
CA GLU A 144 21.20 12.31 15.65
C GLU A 144 19.84 11.77 15.15
N LEU A 145 19.81 11.26 13.92
CA LEU A 145 18.68 10.55 13.30
C LEU A 145 18.18 9.37 14.15
N CYS A 146 19.07 8.60 14.78
CA CYS A 146 18.69 7.45 15.61
C CYS A 146 17.96 7.80 16.91
N SER A 147 18.24 8.96 17.51
CA SER A 147 17.55 9.40 18.73
C SER A 147 16.17 9.95 18.38
N ALA A 148 16.11 10.88 17.41
CA ALA A 148 14.85 11.46 16.94
C ALA A 148 13.89 10.39 16.41
N ARG A 149 14.40 9.38 15.69
CA ARG A 149 13.57 8.29 15.17
C ARG A 149 12.95 7.42 16.26
N ARG A 150 13.65 7.16 17.36
CA ARG A 150 13.07 6.44 18.51
C ARG A 150 11.97 7.26 19.18
N GLU A 151 12.14 8.57 19.26
CA GLU A 151 11.14 9.49 19.81
C GLU A 151 9.88 9.53 18.93
N TYR A 152 10.03 9.76 17.63
CA TYR A 152 8.89 9.72 16.69
C TYR A 152 8.20 8.36 16.68
N LEU A 153 8.96 7.26 16.69
CA LEU A 153 8.37 5.92 16.78
C LEU A 153 7.51 5.77 18.04
N LYS A 154 7.97 6.27 19.19
CA LYS A 154 7.19 6.26 20.43
C LYS A 154 5.92 7.11 20.31
N ILE A 155 6.02 8.29 19.71
CA ILE A 155 4.88 9.19 19.49
C ILE A 155 3.84 8.51 18.59
N PHE A 156 4.25 7.99 17.43
CA PHE A 156 3.31 7.35 16.50
C PHE A 156 2.75 6.03 17.02
N LYS A 157 3.49 5.26 17.84
CA LYS A 157 2.93 4.12 18.57
C LYS A 157 1.84 4.56 19.56
N ASP A 158 2.05 5.66 20.30
CA ASP A 158 1.04 6.20 21.22
C ASP A 158 -0.20 6.70 20.46
N ILE A 159 -0.02 7.41 19.35
CA ILE A 159 -1.12 7.84 18.48
C ILE A 159 -1.90 6.64 17.95
N ALA A 160 -1.21 5.62 17.42
CA ALA A 160 -1.83 4.42 16.89
C ALA A 160 -2.65 3.69 17.96
N MET A 161 -2.06 3.45 19.14
CA MET A 161 -2.75 2.85 20.27
C MET A 161 -4.03 3.62 20.64
N ARG A 162 -3.95 4.95 20.77
CA ARG A 162 -5.13 5.78 21.09
C ARG A 162 -6.19 5.72 19.99
N CYS A 163 -5.79 5.75 18.72
CA CYS A 163 -6.71 5.58 17.60
C CYS A 163 -7.41 4.21 17.68
N TYR A 164 -6.67 3.14 17.96
CA TYR A 164 -7.26 1.80 18.11
C TYR A 164 -8.18 1.69 19.32
N LEU A 165 -7.89 2.38 20.43
CA LEU A 165 -8.75 2.40 21.62
C LEU A 165 -10.02 3.22 21.40
N GLU A 166 -9.92 4.39 20.76
CA GLU A 166 -11.01 5.36 20.67
C GLU A 166 -11.82 5.31 19.37
N ALA A 167 -11.31 4.74 18.27
CA ALA A 167 -12.11 4.57 17.05
C ALA A 167 -13.34 3.68 17.31
N ASP A 168 -14.47 4.03 16.71
CA ASP A 168 -15.72 3.25 16.78
C ASP A 168 -15.62 1.98 15.94
N LEU A 169 -14.82 2.01 14.87
CA LEU A 169 -14.49 0.87 14.04
C LEU A 169 -13.05 1.00 13.51
N VAL A 170 -12.32 -0.12 13.52
CA VAL A 170 -10.99 -0.23 12.92
C VAL A 170 -11.02 -1.32 11.84
N THR A 171 -10.54 -1.02 10.65
CA THR A 171 -10.42 -1.98 9.56
C THR A 171 -8.97 -2.07 9.05
N THR A 172 -8.66 -3.18 8.42
CA THR A 172 -7.36 -3.44 7.79
C THR A 172 -7.52 -4.41 6.63
N VAL A 173 -6.49 -4.57 5.80
CA VAL A 173 -6.58 -5.35 4.54
C VAL A 173 -6.11 -6.80 4.66
N CYS A 174 -5.45 -7.17 5.77
CA CYS A 174 -4.89 -8.51 5.96
C CYS A 174 -4.90 -8.93 7.45
N ARG A 175 -4.78 -10.23 7.73
CA ARG A 175 -4.78 -10.73 9.12
C ARG A 175 -3.48 -10.35 9.84
N TYR A 176 -2.35 -10.35 9.14
CA TYR A 176 -1.09 -9.87 9.71
C TYR A 176 -1.22 -8.48 10.35
N ASN A 177 -1.81 -7.53 9.61
CA ASN A 177 -2.00 -6.18 10.13
C ASN A 177 -2.95 -6.14 11.33
N LEU A 178 -4.03 -6.94 11.32
CA LEU A 178 -4.94 -7.05 12.46
C LEU A 178 -4.18 -7.49 13.72
N GLU A 179 -3.29 -8.47 13.60
CA GLU A 179 -2.44 -8.91 14.72
C GLU A 179 -1.50 -7.79 15.19
N GLN A 180 -0.91 -7.01 14.28
CA GLN A 180 -0.09 -5.85 14.65
C GLN A 180 -0.92 -4.77 15.36
N GLN A 181 -2.15 -4.50 14.92
CA GLN A 181 -3.05 -3.54 15.56
C GLN A 181 -3.39 -3.98 16.99
N LEU A 182 -3.78 -5.25 17.16
CA LEU A 182 -4.11 -5.82 18.46
C LEU A 182 -2.89 -5.88 19.39
N SER A 183 -1.67 -5.99 18.85
CA SER A 183 -0.44 -6.01 19.67
C SER A 183 -0.15 -4.70 20.41
N LEU A 184 -0.76 -3.59 19.99
CA LEU A 184 -0.69 -2.30 20.71
C LEU A 184 -1.80 -2.12 21.74
N ILE A 185 -2.79 -3.00 21.80
CA ILE A 185 -3.90 -2.92 22.76
C ILE A 185 -3.53 -3.67 24.05
N PRO A 186 -3.78 -3.09 25.24
CA PRO A 186 -3.64 -3.82 26.50
C PRO A 186 -4.45 -5.12 26.48
N SER A 187 -3.83 -6.23 26.87
CA SER A 187 -4.40 -7.58 26.74
C SER A 187 -5.80 -7.73 27.32
N GLU A 188 -6.04 -7.08 28.46
CA GLU A 188 -7.30 -7.06 29.21
C GLU A 188 -8.44 -6.35 28.47
N LEU A 189 -8.14 -5.53 27.45
CA LEU A 189 -9.13 -4.84 26.63
C LEU A 189 -9.40 -5.53 25.28
N ILE A 190 -8.59 -6.53 24.90
CA ILE A 190 -8.66 -7.12 23.56
C ILE A 190 -10.02 -7.77 23.32
N ASP A 191 -10.52 -8.57 24.27
CA ASP A 191 -11.78 -9.30 24.09
C ASP A 191 -12.98 -8.35 23.95
N ASP A 192 -13.00 -7.27 24.73
CA ASP A 192 -14.05 -6.24 24.68
C ASP A 192 -14.02 -5.44 23.37
N LEU A 193 -12.82 -5.16 22.86
CA LEU A 193 -12.62 -4.35 21.66
C LEU A 193 -12.60 -5.17 20.38
N ARG A 194 -12.44 -6.50 20.42
CA ARG A 194 -12.27 -7.33 19.22
C ARG A 194 -13.38 -7.13 18.19
N ARG A 195 -14.62 -6.91 18.65
CA ARG A 195 -15.81 -6.73 17.78
C ARG A 195 -15.74 -5.52 16.84
N LYS A 196 -14.91 -4.50 17.16
CA LYS A 196 -14.75 -3.32 16.32
C LYS A 196 -13.61 -3.42 15.30
N PHE A 197 -12.80 -4.48 15.35
CA PHE A 197 -11.76 -4.74 14.36
C PHE A 197 -12.29 -5.63 13.23
N ARG A 198 -12.04 -5.25 11.97
CA ARG A 198 -12.47 -6.03 10.80
C ARG A 198 -11.38 -6.11 9.74
N VAL A 199 -11.22 -7.28 9.12
CA VAL A 199 -10.39 -7.42 7.91
C VAL A 199 -11.29 -7.24 6.69
N ILE A 200 -10.99 -6.24 5.87
CA ILE A 200 -11.64 -5.98 4.59
C ILE A 200 -10.57 -5.95 3.52
N GLU A 201 -10.50 -7.04 2.77
CA GLU A 201 -9.55 -7.23 1.69
C GLU A 201 -9.75 -6.19 0.58
N ASN A 202 -8.66 -5.81 -0.06
CA ASN A 202 -8.61 -5.09 -1.33
C ASN A 202 -9.30 -5.89 -2.44
N PHE A 203 -9.42 -5.24 -3.59
CA PHE A 203 -10.11 -5.77 -4.77
C PHE A 203 -9.19 -5.82 -6.00
N VAL A 204 -9.62 -6.60 -6.98
CA VAL A 204 -9.10 -6.64 -8.34
C VAL A 204 -10.06 -5.87 -9.24
N ASP A 205 -9.57 -5.01 -10.14
CA ASP A 205 -10.44 -4.40 -11.15
C ASP A 205 -10.98 -5.48 -12.09
N GLU A 206 -12.27 -5.41 -12.44
CA GLU A 206 -12.95 -6.37 -13.31
C GLU A 206 -12.23 -6.59 -14.65
N LYS A 207 -11.55 -5.56 -15.18
CA LYS A 207 -10.74 -5.67 -16.40
C LYS A 207 -9.71 -6.81 -16.32
N PHE A 208 -9.16 -7.10 -15.15
CA PHE A 208 -8.18 -8.18 -14.97
C PHE A 208 -8.83 -9.56 -14.82
N LEU A 209 -10.12 -9.64 -14.47
CA LEU A 209 -10.82 -10.91 -14.30
C LEU A 209 -11.31 -11.49 -15.62
N ASP A 210 -11.84 -10.63 -16.52
CA ASP A 210 -12.54 -11.10 -17.72
C ASP A 210 -12.04 -10.46 -19.04
N GLY A 211 -11.13 -9.48 -18.99
CA GLY A 211 -10.88 -8.59 -20.14
C GLY A 211 -9.50 -8.69 -20.81
N LEU A 212 -8.55 -9.44 -20.26
CA LEU A 212 -7.15 -9.36 -20.69
C LEU A 212 -6.53 -10.74 -20.94
N SER A 213 -5.92 -10.89 -22.10
CA SER A 213 -5.13 -12.06 -22.45
C SER A 213 -3.63 -11.78 -22.32
N ARG A 214 -2.88 -12.76 -21.82
CA ARG A 214 -1.41 -12.72 -21.80
C ARG A 214 -0.86 -12.90 -23.22
N VAL A 215 0.24 -12.22 -23.52
CA VAL A 215 0.99 -12.35 -24.78
C VAL A 215 2.36 -12.92 -24.42
N LYS A 216 2.62 -14.17 -24.81
CA LYS A 216 3.91 -14.84 -24.58
C LYS A 216 4.70 -14.87 -25.89
N ASP A 217 5.88 -14.26 -25.88
CA ASP A 217 6.80 -14.25 -27.02
C ASP A 217 8.23 -14.48 -26.51
N VAL A 218 8.74 -13.54 -25.72
CA VAL A 218 10.01 -13.64 -24.98
C VAL A 218 9.77 -13.76 -23.48
N LYS A 219 10.73 -14.33 -22.74
CA LYS A 219 10.62 -14.45 -21.27
C LYS A 219 10.74 -13.08 -20.61
N ASN A 220 9.72 -12.64 -19.88
CA ASN A 220 9.72 -11.35 -19.20
C ASN A 220 9.59 -11.50 -17.67
N VAL A 221 10.51 -10.88 -16.93
CA VAL A 221 10.43 -10.77 -15.47
C VAL A 221 10.23 -9.30 -15.12
N VAL A 222 9.16 -9.00 -14.39
CA VAL A 222 8.68 -7.63 -14.21
C VAL A 222 8.61 -7.30 -12.73
N PHE A 223 9.17 -6.15 -12.35
CA PHE A 223 8.83 -5.43 -11.13
C PHE A 223 7.89 -4.28 -11.50
N ILE A 224 6.82 -4.11 -10.73
CA ILE A 224 5.88 -2.99 -10.89
C ILE A 224 5.61 -2.37 -9.53
N GLY A 225 5.94 -1.09 -9.39
CA GLY A 225 5.73 -0.34 -8.16
C GLY A 225 6.58 0.91 -8.08
N ARG A 226 6.41 1.67 -7.00
CA ARG A 226 7.24 2.84 -6.71
C ARG A 226 8.72 2.45 -6.62
N VAL A 227 9.60 3.21 -7.25
CA VAL A 227 11.06 2.98 -7.18
C VAL A 227 11.60 3.72 -5.95
N VAL A 228 11.33 3.16 -4.78
CA VAL A 228 11.66 3.72 -3.46
C VAL A 228 12.25 2.64 -2.55
N PRO A 229 12.99 3.01 -1.49
CA PRO A 229 13.68 2.06 -0.61
C PRO A 229 12.79 0.93 -0.05
N ILE A 230 11.54 1.23 0.34
CA ILE A 230 10.62 0.22 0.90
C ILE A 230 10.23 -0.88 -0.09
N LYS A 231 10.35 -0.62 -1.41
CA LYS A 231 10.07 -1.61 -2.47
C LYS A 231 11.30 -2.43 -2.87
N ASP A 232 12.48 -2.13 -2.31
CA ASP A 232 13.74 -2.86 -2.47
C ASP A 232 14.07 -3.34 -3.91
N VAL A 233 13.94 -2.43 -4.87
CA VAL A 233 14.23 -2.70 -6.29
C VAL A 233 15.66 -3.20 -6.50
N LYS A 234 16.59 -2.81 -5.62
CA LYS A 234 17.98 -3.28 -5.64
C LYS A 234 18.10 -4.80 -5.47
N THR A 235 17.25 -5.43 -4.65
CA THR A 235 17.25 -6.89 -4.50
C THR A 235 16.81 -7.59 -5.78
N PHE A 236 15.82 -7.04 -6.50
CA PHE A 236 15.47 -7.52 -7.83
C PHE A 236 16.65 -7.38 -8.80
N ILE A 237 17.30 -6.22 -8.86
CA ILE A 237 18.46 -5.97 -9.74
C ILE A 237 19.61 -6.94 -9.46
N ARG A 238 19.92 -7.23 -8.18
CA ARG A 238 20.97 -8.18 -7.78
C ARG A 238 20.70 -9.62 -8.20
N ALA A 239 19.43 -10.00 -8.37
CA ALA A 239 19.05 -11.35 -8.79
C ALA A 239 19.27 -11.60 -10.30
N ILE A 240 19.30 -10.54 -11.10
CA ILE A 240 19.29 -10.61 -12.57
C ILE A 240 20.49 -11.39 -13.14
N PRO A 241 21.76 -11.17 -12.71
CA PRO A 241 22.89 -11.93 -13.24
C PRO A 241 22.73 -13.45 -13.08
N LEU A 242 22.21 -13.91 -11.95
CA LEU A 242 21.98 -15.33 -11.67
C LEU A 242 20.89 -15.92 -12.57
N ILE A 243 19.83 -15.15 -12.83
CA ILE A 243 18.74 -15.57 -13.73
C ILE A 243 19.25 -15.65 -15.17
N LEU A 244 20.07 -14.67 -15.58
CA LEU A 244 20.67 -14.61 -16.92
C LEU A 244 21.62 -15.78 -17.18
N GLU A 245 22.44 -16.14 -16.21
CA GLU A 245 23.37 -17.28 -16.28
C GLU A 245 22.62 -18.59 -16.55
N GLU A 246 21.47 -18.79 -15.92
CA GLU A 246 20.71 -20.05 -15.99
C GLU A 246 19.66 -20.11 -17.10
N ILE A 247 19.06 -18.97 -17.50
CA ILE A 247 17.96 -18.93 -18.47
C ILE A 247 18.38 -18.37 -19.82
N GLY A 248 19.38 -17.48 -19.87
CA GLY A 248 19.86 -16.83 -21.09
C GLY A 248 18.98 -15.64 -21.52
N ASP A 249 18.05 -15.88 -22.44
CA ASP A 249 17.25 -14.81 -23.06
C ASP A 249 16.00 -14.48 -22.22
N VAL A 250 16.18 -13.49 -21.34
CA VAL A 250 15.14 -12.92 -20.47
C VAL A 250 15.24 -11.39 -20.52
N LYS A 251 14.08 -10.72 -20.58
CA LYS A 251 13.95 -9.26 -20.43
C LYS A 251 13.47 -8.91 -19.03
N PHE A 252 14.08 -7.90 -18.43
CA PHE A 252 13.74 -7.42 -17.10
C PHE A 252 13.18 -6.01 -17.17
N TYR A 253 12.07 -5.77 -16.47
CA TYR A 253 11.41 -4.47 -16.46
C TYR A 253 11.27 -3.96 -15.03
N VAL A 254 11.64 -2.69 -14.83
CA VAL A 254 11.36 -1.92 -13.62
C VAL A 254 10.33 -0.85 -14.00
N VAL A 255 9.08 -1.11 -13.66
CA VAL A 255 7.92 -0.28 -14.02
C VAL A 255 7.48 0.58 -12.84
N GLY A 256 7.64 1.90 -12.96
CA GLY A 256 7.31 2.83 -11.88
C GLY A 256 7.90 4.22 -12.04
N ASP A 257 7.33 5.20 -11.34
CA ASP A 257 7.83 6.57 -11.34
C ASP A 257 9.24 6.64 -10.74
N LEU A 258 10.20 7.10 -11.55
CA LEU A 258 11.61 7.27 -11.20
C LEU A 258 11.91 8.62 -10.54
N ARG A 259 10.91 9.53 -10.48
CA ARG A 259 11.08 10.89 -9.97
C ARG A 259 10.68 11.04 -8.50
N GLN A 260 9.87 10.11 -7.99
CA GLN A 260 9.39 10.15 -6.60
C GLN A 260 10.54 10.12 -5.59
N ASP A 261 11.55 9.29 -5.88
CA ASP A 261 12.83 9.23 -5.16
C ASP A 261 13.97 9.09 -6.20
N PHE A 262 14.35 10.23 -6.76
CA PHE A 262 15.35 10.31 -7.82
C PHE A 262 16.71 9.74 -7.38
N ASP A 263 17.11 9.96 -6.12
CA ASP A 263 18.38 9.49 -5.61
C ASP A 263 18.40 7.95 -5.52
N TYR A 264 17.34 7.34 -4.97
CA TYR A 264 17.23 5.88 -4.92
C TYR A 264 17.15 5.25 -6.32
N ALA A 265 16.40 5.86 -7.24
CA ALA A 265 16.36 5.43 -8.64
C ALA A 265 17.76 5.47 -9.26
N MET A 266 18.54 6.53 -9.00
CA MET A 266 19.91 6.65 -9.50
C MET A 266 20.87 5.61 -8.93
N GLU A 267 20.70 5.24 -7.66
CA GLU A 267 21.44 4.13 -7.07
C GLU A 267 21.09 2.79 -7.74
N CYS A 268 19.83 2.59 -8.14
CA CYS A 268 19.41 1.40 -8.88
C CYS A 268 20.06 1.34 -10.28
N PHE A 269 20.11 2.46 -10.99
CA PHE A 269 20.81 2.55 -12.28
C PHE A 269 22.30 2.23 -12.17
N LYS A 270 23.00 2.85 -11.20
CA LYS A 270 24.42 2.59 -10.94
C LYS A 270 24.69 1.14 -10.56
N LEU A 271 23.78 0.53 -9.80
CA LEU A 271 23.88 -0.89 -9.45
C LEU A 271 23.79 -1.77 -10.70
N ALA A 272 22.82 -1.53 -11.59
CA ALA A 272 22.70 -2.27 -12.84
C ALA A 272 23.94 -2.11 -13.75
N GLU A 273 24.51 -0.91 -13.82
CA GLU A 273 25.76 -0.64 -14.54
C GLU A 273 26.95 -1.41 -13.91
N SER A 274 27.10 -1.35 -12.58
CA SER A 274 28.19 -2.05 -11.87
C SER A 274 28.14 -3.57 -12.00
N LEU A 275 26.95 -4.12 -12.25
CA LEU A 275 26.72 -5.55 -12.50
C LEU A 275 26.81 -5.92 -13.99
N GLY A 276 27.02 -4.95 -14.89
CA GLY A 276 27.12 -5.17 -16.34
C GLY A 276 25.80 -5.61 -17.00
N ILE A 277 24.65 -5.25 -16.40
CA ILE A 277 23.31 -5.65 -16.89
C ILE A 277 22.46 -4.48 -17.38
N ASN A 278 23.05 -3.30 -17.55
CA ASN A 278 22.33 -2.08 -17.98
C ASN A 278 21.56 -2.24 -19.29
N GLU A 279 22.04 -3.07 -20.22
CA GLU A 279 21.33 -3.37 -21.48
C GLU A 279 20.22 -4.42 -21.34
N ARG A 280 20.15 -5.10 -20.19
CA ARG A 280 19.18 -6.18 -19.91
C ARG A 280 18.03 -5.73 -19.02
N VAL A 281 18.14 -4.56 -18.38
CA VAL A 281 17.12 -4.00 -17.47
C VAL A 281 16.53 -2.75 -18.08
N ILE A 282 15.22 -2.77 -18.30
CA ILE A 282 14.46 -1.65 -18.86
C ILE A 282 13.77 -0.92 -17.70
N PHE A 283 14.24 0.28 -17.39
CA PHE A 283 13.57 1.20 -16.48
C PHE A 283 12.58 2.05 -17.30
N THR A 284 11.29 1.82 -17.12
CA THR A 284 10.28 2.37 -18.04
C THR A 284 9.86 3.80 -17.68
N GLY A 285 10.11 4.22 -16.44
CA GLY A 285 9.39 5.34 -15.86
C GLY A 285 7.93 4.99 -15.56
N GLU A 286 7.12 6.02 -15.31
CA GLU A 286 5.68 5.85 -15.15
C GLU A 286 5.07 5.28 -16.43
N ALA A 287 4.45 4.09 -16.32
CA ALA A 287 3.83 3.40 -17.42
C ALA A 287 2.62 2.59 -16.94
N ASN A 288 1.77 2.19 -17.88
CA ASN A 288 0.57 1.41 -17.58
C ASN A 288 0.95 -0.02 -17.15
N SER A 289 0.67 -0.37 -15.89
CA SER A 289 1.00 -1.69 -15.32
C SER A 289 0.38 -2.85 -16.11
N VAL A 290 -0.80 -2.63 -16.71
CA VAL A 290 -1.51 -3.64 -17.49
C VAL A 290 -0.66 -4.15 -18.66
N ASP A 291 0.04 -3.24 -19.35
CA ASP A 291 0.81 -3.58 -20.55
C ASP A 291 1.97 -4.50 -20.20
N TYR A 292 2.59 -4.30 -19.04
CA TYR A 292 3.70 -5.12 -18.56
C TYR A 292 3.23 -6.43 -17.90
N LEU A 293 2.10 -6.42 -17.18
CA LEU A 293 1.53 -7.67 -16.64
C LEU A 293 1.08 -8.63 -17.76
N LYS A 294 0.58 -8.11 -18.88
CA LYS A 294 0.18 -8.95 -20.03
C LYS A 294 1.34 -9.75 -20.63
N ILE A 295 2.54 -9.19 -20.62
CA ILE A 295 3.74 -9.84 -21.18
C ILE A 295 4.56 -10.58 -20.11
N ALA A 296 4.29 -10.35 -18.83
CA ALA A 296 5.05 -10.93 -17.73
C ALA A 296 4.91 -12.46 -17.69
N ASP A 297 6.04 -13.14 -17.51
CA ASP A 297 6.11 -14.54 -17.10
C ASP A 297 6.21 -14.69 -15.58
N VAL A 298 6.88 -13.74 -14.94
CA VAL A 298 6.98 -13.66 -13.47
C VAL A 298 6.87 -12.22 -13.02
N LEU A 299 6.00 -11.95 -12.05
CA LEU A 299 6.01 -10.70 -11.28
C LEU A 299 6.94 -10.88 -10.07
N VAL A 300 7.86 -9.93 -9.86
CA VAL A 300 8.73 -9.89 -8.68
C VAL A 300 8.32 -8.74 -7.75
N LEU A 301 8.11 -9.05 -6.48
CA LEU A 301 7.79 -8.09 -5.42
C LEU A 301 8.79 -8.22 -4.26
N PRO A 302 9.90 -7.49 -4.26
CA PRO A 302 10.98 -7.65 -3.27
C PRO A 302 10.84 -6.76 -2.04
N SER A 303 9.68 -6.15 -1.83
CA SER A 303 9.40 -5.15 -0.81
C SER A 303 9.85 -5.53 0.61
N VAL A 304 10.23 -4.53 1.39
CA VAL A 304 10.53 -4.66 2.84
C VAL A 304 9.26 -4.71 3.68
N SER A 305 8.18 -4.06 3.22
CA SER A 305 6.89 -4.04 3.89
C SER A 305 5.75 -3.97 2.89
N GLU A 306 4.73 -4.80 3.11
CA GLU A 306 3.49 -4.88 2.33
C GLU A 306 2.36 -5.39 3.21
N ALA A 307 1.15 -4.96 2.94
CA ALA A 307 -0.05 -5.55 3.52
C ALA A 307 -0.74 -6.47 2.52
N GLN A 308 -1.51 -5.90 1.58
CA GLN A 308 -2.16 -6.65 0.52
C GLN A 308 -1.95 -5.96 -0.83
N PRO A 309 -0.80 -6.20 -1.49
CA PRO A 309 -0.37 -5.44 -2.67
C PRO A 309 -1.32 -5.66 -3.86
N PHE A 310 -1.89 -4.55 -4.37
CA PHE A 310 -2.78 -4.57 -5.55
C PHE A 310 -2.12 -5.24 -6.75
N VAL A 311 -0.82 -5.01 -6.98
CA VAL A 311 -0.14 -5.57 -8.15
C VAL A 311 -0.03 -7.09 -8.13
N VAL A 312 0.03 -7.69 -6.93
CA VAL A 312 -0.03 -9.16 -6.76
C VAL A 312 -1.42 -9.67 -7.06
N LEU A 313 -2.47 -8.98 -6.58
CA LEU A 313 -3.86 -9.30 -6.91
C LEU A 313 -4.12 -9.24 -8.42
N GLU A 314 -3.61 -8.20 -9.09
CA GLU A 314 -3.71 -8.00 -10.54
C GLU A 314 -2.94 -9.08 -11.33
N ALA A 315 -1.72 -9.43 -10.89
CA ALA A 315 -0.94 -10.53 -11.47
C ALA A 315 -1.64 -11.88 -11.30
N MET A 316 -2.16 -12.18 -10.11
CA MET A 316 -2.92 -13.40 -9.83
C MET A 316 -4.15 -13.51 -10.74
N ALA A 317 -4.89 -12.42 -10.94
CA ALA A 317 -6.05 -12.38 -11.82
C ALA A 317 -5.71 -12.71 -13.28
N LEU A 318 -4.55 -12.26 -13.76
CA LEU A 318 -4.03 -12.57 -15.09
C LEU A 318 -3.34 -13.95 -15.16
N GLY A 319 -3.22 -14.66 -14.04
CA GLY A 319 -2.48 -15.91 -13.97
C GLY A 319 -0.98 -15.75 -14.21
N VAL A 320 -0.40 -14.62 -13.81
CA VAL A 320 1.05 -14.41 -13.76
C VAL A 320 1.56 -14.89 -12.39
N PRO A 321 2.43 -15.92 -12.33
CA PRO A 321 3.06 -16.32 -11.08
C PRO A 321 3.85 -15.19 -10.42
N VAL A 322 3.87 -15.20 -9.09
CA VAL A 322 4.50 -14.15 -8.28
C VAL A 322 5.70 -14.72 -7.53
N VAL A 323 6.81 -13.99 -7.50
CA VAL A 323 7.93 -14.22 -6.57
C VAL A 323 8.01 -13.03 -5.64
N ALA A 324 7.71 -13.21 -4.36
CA ALA A 324 7.57 -12.10 -3.43
C ALA A 324 8.31 -12.32 -2.10
N SER A 325 8.74 -11.23 -1.48
CA SER A 325 9.31 -11.28 -0.13
C SER A 325 8.24 -11.71 0.90
N SER A 326 8.66 -12.48 1.90
CA SER A 326 7.81 -13.00 2.98
C SER A 326 7.57 -11.92 4.05
N VAL A 327 6.86 -10.86 3.68
CA VAL A 327 6.60 -9.69 4.56
C VAL A 327 5.12 -9.42 4.72
N GLY A 328 4.75 -8.97 5.92
CA GLY A 328 3.39 -8.57 6.28
C GLY A 328 2.31 -9.54 5.82
N GLY A 329 1.35 -9.07 5.02
CA GLY A 329 0.24 -9.90 4.51
C GLY A 329 0.55 -10.64 3.19
N VAL A 330 1.78 -10.59 2.68
CA VAL A 330 2.14 -11.29 1.43
C VAL A 330 2.06 -12.81 1.57
N PRO A 331 2.52 -13.45 2.66
CA PRO A 331 2.40 -14.90 2.80
C PRO A 331 0.96 -15.41 2.77
N GLU A 332 0.02 -14.74 3.46
CA GLU A 332 -1.41 -15.10 3.41
C GLU A 332 -2.01 -14.90 2.01
N LEU A 333 -1.51 -13.94 1.24
CA LEU A 333 -1.94 -13.68 -0.13
C LEU A 333 -1.36 -14.69 -1.13
N VAL A 334 -0.09 -15.07 -0.99
CA VAL A 334 0.62 -15.93 -1.96
C VAL A 334 0.42 -17.42 -1.70
N ASN A 335 0.34 -17.82 -0.43
CA ASN A 335 0.16 -19.22 -0.02
C ASN A 335 -0.91 -19.31 1.08
N GLU A 336 -2.16 -19.60 0.68
CA GLU A 336 -3.24 -19.87 1.63
C GLU A 336 -3.57 -21.36 1.65
N ALA A 337 -3.37 -21.98 2.83
CA ALA A 337 -3.70 -23.39 3.08
C ALA A 337 -3.11 -24.37 2.05
N GLY A 338 -1.87 -24.12 1.61
CA GLY A 338 -1.16 -24.98 0.65
C GLY A 338 -1.53 -24.74 -0.82
N ASN A 339 -2.40 -23.77 -1.12
CA ASN A 339 -2.69 -23.36 -2.50
C ASN A 339 -1.78 -22.20 -2.91
N GLU A 340 -0.55 -22.53 -3.27
CA GLU A 340 0.45 -21.57 -3.71
C GLU A 340 0.08 -20.96 -5.08
N CYS A 341 0.05 -19.64 -5.16
CA CYS A 341 -0.05 -18.88 -6.41
C CYS A 341 1.24 -18.11 -6.74
N GLY A 342 2.28 -18.29 -5.92
CA GLY A 342 3.61 -17.75 -6.09
C GLY A 342 4.59 -18.40 -5.12
N LEU A 343 5.85 -17.97 -5.18
CA LEU A 343 6.94 -18.45 -4.33
C LEU A 343 7.46 -17.31 -3.45
N LEU A 344 7.80 -17.64 -2.20
CA LEU A 344 8.27 -16.67 -1.22
C LEU A 344 9.79 -16.71 -1.05
N PHE A 345 10.38 -15.58 -0.66
CA PHE A 345 11.78 -15.46 -0.25
C PHE A 345 11.94 -14.47 0.91
N GLU A 346 13.07 -14.49 1.61
CA GLU A 346 13.33 -13.55 2.71
C GLU A 346 13.78 -12.17 2.20
N VAL A 347 13.50 -11.10 2.96
CA VAL A 347 13.88 -9.74 2.58
C VAL A 347 15.39 -9.65 2.30
N GLY A 348 15.75 -9.08 1.14
CA GLY A 348 17.14 -8.95 0.71
C GLY A 348 17.80 -10.21 0.14
N ASP A 349 17.13 -11.38 0.18
CA ASP A 349 17.67 -12.63 -0.37
C ASP A 349 17.47 -12.72 -1.89
N TYR A 350 18.28 -11.96 -2.61
CA TYR A 350 18.28 -11.95 -4.08
C TYR A 350 18.66 -13.32 -4.69
N ARG A 351 19.31 -14.22 -3.92
CA ARG A 351 19.67 -15.56 -4.40
C ARG A 351 18.44 -16.46 -4.42
N MET A 352 17.67 -16.49 -3.34
CA MET A 352 16.41 -17.22 -3.29
C MET A 352 15.39 -16.64 -4.28
N LEU A 353 15.34 -15.31 -4.43
CA LEU A 353 14.56 -14.64 -5.48
C LEU A 353 14.94 -15.21 -6.87
N ALA A 354 16.23 -15.20 -7.22
CA ALA A 354 16.71 -15.72 -8.50
C ALA A 354 16.33 -17.20 -8.69
N GLN A 355 16.57 -18.04 -7.67
CA GLN A 355 16.23 -19.47 -7.71
C GLN A 355 14.74 -19.70 -7.98
N ASN A 356 13.85 -18.95 -7.31
CA ASN A 356 12.41 -19.06 -7.50
C ASN A 356 11.98 -18.60 -8.90
N VAL A 357 12.56 -17.52 -9.44
CA VAL A 357 12.31 -17.08 -10.82
C VAL A 357 12.76 -18.16 -11.82
N ILE A 358 13.97 -18.70 -11.65
CA ILE A 358 14.52 -19.76 -12.50
C ILE A 358 13.62 -21.00 -12.50
N ARG A 359 13.13 -21.42 -11.32
CA ARG A 359 12.20 -22.55 -11.18
C ARG A 359 10.93 -22.33 -12.00
N ILE A 360 10.30 -21.16 -11.87
CA ILE A 360 9.08 -20.85 -12.63
C ILE A 360 9.35 -20.80 -14.14
N LEU A 361 10.49 -20.24 -14.57
CA LEU A 361 10.84 -20.11 -15.98
C LEU A 361 11.34 -21.41 -16.65
N ARG A 362 11.64 -22.46 -15.86
CA ARG A 362 12.07 -23.79 -16.35
C ARG A 362 10.98 -24.86 -16.25
N ASP A 363 10.16 -24.81 -15.20
CA ASP A 363 9.12 -25.80 -14.94
C ASP A 363 7.75 -25.29 -15.37
N GLU A 364 7.34 -25.66 -16.59
CA GLU A 364 6.02 -25.31 -17.12
C GLU A 364 4.85 -25.86 -16.28
N ASN A 365 5.03 -26.99 -15.59
CA ASN A 365 3.97 -27.55 -14.76
C ASN A 365 3.80 -26.71 -13.50
N LEU A 366 4.89 -26.30 -12.88
CA LEU A 366 4.87 -25.36 -11.76
C LEU A 366 4.21 -24.04 -12.17
N GLU A 367 4.60 -23.46 -13.31
CA GLU A 367 3.99 -22.22 -13.85
C GLU A 367 2.47 -22.36 -13.99
N LYS A 368 1.99 -23.45 -14.61
CA LYS A 368 0.56 -23.71 -14.80
C LYS A 368 -0.18 -23.89 -13.48
N ILE A 369 0.43 -24.54 -12.48
CA ILE A 369 -0.18 -24.73 -11.16
C ILE A 369 -0.32 -23.37 -10.46
N LEU A 370 0.75 -22.59 -10.37
CA LEU A 370 0.75 -21.27 -9.72
C LEU A 370 -0.23 -20.32 -10.41
N SER A 371 -0.24 -20.31 -11.74
CA SER A 371 -1.15 -19.51 -12.57
C SER A 371 -2.62 -19.84 -12.30
N ARG A 372 -3.00 -21.13 -12.35
CA ARG A 372 -4.38 -21.58 -12.08
C ARG A 372 -4.83 -21.25 -10.66
N ASN A 373 -3.94 -21.44 -9.68
CA ASN A 373 -4.23 -21.11 -8.29
C ASN A 373 -4.43 -19.60 -8.11
N GLY A 374 -3.59 -18.78 -8.74
CA GLY A 374 -3.71 -17.31 -8.77
C GLY A 374 -5.06 -16.87 -9.30
N ILE A 375 -5.45 -17.33 -10.49
CA ILE A 375 -6.74 -16.97 -11.13
C ILE A 375 -7.92 -17.36 -10.22
N LYS A 376 -7.89 -18.58 -9.68
CA LYS A 376 -8.95 -19.09 -8.80
C LYS A 376 -9.07 -18.25 -7.53
N LYS A 377 -7.95 -17.85 -6.93
CA LYS A 377 -7.92 -17.05 -5.70
C LYS A 377 -8.33 -15.59 -5.98
N ALA A 378 -7.89 -15.01 -7.09
CA ALA A 378 -8.20 -13.63 -7.49
C ALA A 378 -9.72 -13.35 -7.57
N LYS A 379 -10.52 -14.33 -8.00
CA LYS A 379 -11.99 -14.22 -8.11
C LYS A 379 -12.71 -13.92 -6.78
N ARG A 380 -12.05 -14.04 -5.64
CA ARG A 380 -12.62 -13.72 -4.31
C ARG A 380 -12.53 -12.22 -3.98
N PHE A 381 -11.63 -11.49 -4.62
CA PHE A 381 -11.32 -10.10 -4.33
C PHE A 381 -12.06 -9.17 -5.29
N THR A 382 -13.40 -9.18 -5.22
CA THR A 382 -14.23 -8.38 -6.14
C THR A 382 -14.45 -6.97 -5.61
N LEU A 383 -14.57 -6.01 -6.53
CA LEU A 383 -14.95 -4.64 -6.21
C LEU A 383 -16.33 -4.59 -5.51
N GLU A 384 -17.27 -5.42 -5.95
CA GLU A 384 -18.59 -5.54 -5.33
C GLU A 384 -18.52 -5.90 -3.84
N LYS A 385 -17.73 -6.91 -3.47
CA LYS A 385 -17.55 -7.34 -2.07
C LYS A 385 -16.95 -6.21 -1.25
N PHE A 386 -15.91 -5.55 -1.77
CA PHE A 386 -15.27 -4.40 -1.14
C PHE A 386 -16.27 -3.26 -0.87
N VAL A 387 -17.00 -2.81 -1.90
CA VAL A 387 -17.97 -1.71 -1.80
C VAL A 387 -19.09 -2.06 -0.84
N LYS A 388 -19.59 -3.30 -0.89
CA LYS A 388 -20.64 -3.79 0.02
C LYS A 388 -20.18 -3.71 1.48
N SER A 389 -18.96 -4.14 1.81
CA SER A 389 -18.45 -4.09 3.18
C SER A 389 -18.39 -2.67 3.73
N TYR A 390 -17.95 -1.68 2.95
CA TYR A 390 -17.93 -0.29 3.41
C TYR A 390 -19.31 0.37 3.43
N ARG A 391 -20.21 -0.02 2.52
CA ARG A 391 -21.62 0.40 2.58
C ARG A 391 -22.24 0.00 3.91
N GLU A 392 -22.14 -1.28 4.27
CA GLU A 392 -22.70 -1.81 5.53
C GLU A 392 -22.11 -1.11 6.75
N ILE A 393 -20.81 -0.79 6.71
CA ILE A 393 -20.16 -0.02 7.77
C ILE A 393 -20.74 1.39 7.87
N TYR A 394 -20.79 2.16 6.78
CA TYR A 394 -21.28 3.52 6.86
C TYR A 394 -22.76 3.57 7.23
N GLU A 395 -23.58 2.70 6.63
CA GLU A 395 -25.01 2.61 6.96
C GLU A 395 -25.25 2.27 8.43
N SER A 396 -24.40 1.45 9.08
CA SER A 396 -24.56 1.16 10.51
C SER A 396 -24.38 2.41 11.39
N PHE A 397 -23.57 3.38 10.98
CA PHE A 397 -23.37 4.64 11.72
C PHE A 397 -24.26 5.79 11.24
N LEU A 398 -24.82 5.71 10.02
CA LEU A 398 -25.75 6.71 9.49
C LEU A 398 -27.21 6.43 9.87
N ASN A 399 -27.54 5.23 10.32
CA ASN A 399 -28.90 4.87 10.76
C ASN A 399 -29.07 4.94 12.29
N GLU A 400 -27.99 5.20 13.02
CA GLU A 400 -27.98 5.63 14.42
C GLU A 400 -28.18 7.15 14.53
#